data_AF-A0A7J3RBI3-F1
#
_entry.id   AF-A0A7J3RBI3-F1
#
_cell.length_a   1.000
_cell.length_b   1.000
_cell.length_c   1.000
_cell.angle_alpha   90.00
_cell.angle_beta   90.00
_cell.angle_gamma   90.00
#
_symmetry.space_group_name_H-M   'P 1'
#
loop_
_entity.id
_entity.type
_entity.pdbx_description
1 polymer ?
#
loop_
_entity_poly.entity_id
_entity_poly.type
_entity_poly.pdbx_seq_one_letter_code
_entity_poly.pdbx_strand_id
1 'polypeptide(L)'
;MGKRGRAVGSVIRDNLIEILYHLKSAHAYELYKAYKKVFGPVNIRSVYYNLNKGKELGVFEIKEIKKVEGDFSWGSVVERIMYGLGKEAKPKG
;
A
#
# COMPACT_ATOMS: atom_id res chain seq x y z
N MET A 1 -7.22 31.99 -11.72
CA MET A 1 -7.68 30.76 -12.40
C MET A 1 -7.44 29.54 -11.51
N GLY A 2 -8.40 29.18 -10.65
CA GLY A 2 -8.27 28.00 -9.80
C GLY A 2 -8.73 26.77 -10.56
N LYS A 3 -7.85 25.79 -10.81
CA LYS A 3 -8.26 24.48 -11.34
C LYS A 3 -9.12 23.77 -10.27
N ARG A 4 -10.42 24.00 -10.32
CA ARG A 4 -11.43 23.33 -9.48
C ARG A 4 -11.67 21.93 -10.02
N GLY A 5 -10.87 20.98 -9.54
CA GLY A 5 -11.10 19.55 -9.71
C GLY A 5 -10.45 18.82 -8.53
N ARG A 6 -11.11 17.79 -7.97
CA ARG A 6 -10.48 16.88 -7.00
C ARG A 6 -9.18 16.38 -7.65
N ALA A 7 -8.07 16.42 -6.91
CA ALA A 7 -6.78 15.95 -7.44
C ALA A 7 -6.96 14.61 -8.14
N VAL A 8 -6.42 14.49 -9.35
CA VAL A 8 -6.54 13.27 -10.18
C VAL A 8 -5.91 12.05 -9.45
N GLY A 9 -5.04 12.31 -8.48
CA GLY A 9 -4.43 11.33 -7.59
C GLY A 9 -4.96 11.38 -6.15
N SER A 10 -4.66 10.31 -5.41
CA SER A 10 -4.87 10.23 -3.97
C SER A 10 -3.53 10.42 -3.29
N VAL A 11 -3.41 11.44 -2.44
CA VAL A 11 -2.19 11.71 -1.66
C VAL A 11 -1.74 10.46 -0.89
N ILE A 12 -2.70 9.70 -0.37
CA ILE A 12 -2.42 8.45 0.34
C ILE A 12 -1.77 7.43 -0.60
N ARG A 13 -2.28 7.29 -1.83
CA ARG A 13 -1.70 6.35 -2.81
C ARG A 13 -0.32 6.79 -3.23
N ASP A 14 -0.12 8.07 -3.50
CA ASP A 14 1.17 8.60 -3.92
C ASP A 14 2.23 8.38 -2.82
N ASN A 15 1.87 8.61 -1.56
CA ASN A 15 2.73 8.30 -0.41
C ASN A 15 3.02 6.79 -0.27
N LEU A 16 2.04 5.93 -0.55
CA LEU A 16 2.24 4.47 -0.55
C LEU A 16 3.19 4.02 -1.67
N ILE A 17 3.16 4.69 -2.83
CA ILE A 17 4.13 4.47 -3.92
C ILE A 17 5.55 4.79 -3.42
N GLU A 18 5.77 5.94 -2.78
CA GLU A 18 7.09 6.29 -2.25
C GLU A 18 7.58 5.28 -1.20
N ILE A 19 6.71 4.85 -0.29
CA ILE A 19 7.07 3.83 0.70
C ILE A 19 7.50 2.52 0.02
N LEU A 20 6.72 2.05 -0.96
CA LEU A 20 7.04 0.83 -1.70
C LEU A 20 8.27 0.98 -2.59
N TYR A 21 8.55 2.19 -3.09
CA TYR A 21 9.77 2.47 -3.85
C TYR A 21 11.04 2.19 -3.02
N HIS A 22 11.03 2.60 -1.75
CA HIS A 22 12.14 2.34 -0.83
C HIS A 22 12.14 0.90 -0.30
N LEU A 23 10.99 0.37 0.12
CA LEU A 23 10.90 -0.97 0.73
C LEU A 23 10.94 -2.12 -0.28
N LYS A 24 10.71 -1.84 -1.57
CA LYS A 24 10.55 -2.80 -2.69
C LYS A 24 9.32 -3.68 -2.60
N SER A 25 9.01 -4.24 -1.43
CA SER A 25 7.75 -4.91 -1.15
C SER A 25 7.40 -4.87 0.33
N ALA A 26 6.10 -4.87 0.63
CA ALA A 26 5.59 -4.92 2.01
C ALA A 26 4.13 -5.38 2.03
N HIS A 27 3.68 -5.92 3.15
CA HIS A 27 2.25 -6.20 3.32
C HIS A 27 1.47 -4.97 3.80
N ALA A 28 0.14 -4.97 3.65
CA ALA A 28 -0.70 -3.80 3.90
C ALA A 28 -0.53 -3.18 5.30
N TYR A 29 -0.41 -4.01 6.34
CA TYR A 29 -0.19 -3.52 7.70
C TYR A 29 1.21 -2.91 7.94
N GLU A 30 2.26 -3.40 7.28
CA GLU A 30 3.57 -2.76 7.28
C GLU A 30 3.53 -1.39 6.61
N LEU A 31 2.87 -1.32 5.46
CA LEU A 31 2.66 -0.05 4.74
C LEU A 31 1.90 0.95 5.59
N TYR A 32 0.87 0.52 6.30
CA TYR A 32 0.15 1.35 7.26
C TYR A 32 1.06 1.90 8.37
N LYS A 33 1.91 1.04 8.97
CA LYS A 33 2.87 1.47 10.01
C LYS A 33 3.91 2.45 9.46
N ALA A 34 4.47 2.15 8.30
CA ALA A 34 5.45 3.02 7.63
C ALA A 34 4.82 4.37 7.27
N TYR A 35 3.60 4.37 6.72
CA TYR A 35 2.84 5.57 6.43
C TYR A 35 2.68 6.43 7.68
N LYS A 36 2.21 5.84 8.79
CA LYS A 36 2.03 6.59 10.03
C LYS A 36 3.31 7.22 10.56
N LYS A 37 4.43 6.54 10.39
CA LYS A 37 5.75 7.02 10.84
C LYS A 37 6.26 8.19 9.99
N VAL A 38 5.99 8.19 8.68
CA VAL A 38 6.56 9.17 7.74
C VAL A 38 5.61 10.34 7.45
N PHE A 39 4.32 10.06 7.25
CA PHE A 39 3.33 11.03 6.76
C PHE A 39 2.23 11.35 7.78
N GLY A 40 2.30 10.78 8.98
CA GLY A 40 1.34 11.02 10.05
C GLY A 40 0.08 10.14 9.99
N PRO A 41 -0.95 10.47 10.79
CA PRO A 41 -2.09 9.57 11.02
C PRO A 41 -2.91 9.31 9.75
N VAL A 42 -3.27 8.04 9.54
CA VAL A 42 -4.15 7.60 8.46
C VAL A 42 -5.06 6.50 8.98
N ASN A 43 -6.26 6.34 8.41
CA ASN A 43 -7.10 5.18 8.71
C ASN A 43 -6.57 3.96 7.95
N ILE A 44 -6.46 2.82 8.64
CA ILE A 44 -6.04 1.56 8.02
C ILE A 44 -6.93 1.19 6.81
N ARG A 45 -8.24 1.44 6.87
CA ARG A 45 -9.18 1.20 5.77
C ARG A 45 -8.84 2.04 4.53
N SER A 46 -8.36 3.27 4.73
CA SER A 46 -7.91 4.12 3.62
C SER A 46 -6.67 3.54 2.94
N VAL A 47 -5.75 2.92 3.70
CA VAL A 47 -4.60 2.20 3.13
C VAL A 47 -5.07 1.02 2.29
N TYR A 48 -5.93 0.15 2.83
CA TYR A 48 -6.47 -0.99 2.09
C TYR A 48 -7.24 -0.56 0.84
N TYR A 49 -8.07 0.48 0.93
CA TYR A 49 -8.79 1.04 -0.21
C TYR A 49 -7.82 1.51 -1.31
N ASN A 50 -6.78 2.27 -0.95
CA ASN A 50 -5.82 2.78 -1.93
C ASN A 50 -4.93 1.67 -2.51
N LEU A 51 -4.60 0.63 -1.74
CA LEU A 51 -3.90 -0.55 -2.27
C LEU A 51 -4.75 -1.31 -3.28
N ASN A 52 -6.02 -1.58 -2.95
CA ASN A 52 -6.91 -2.26 -3.88
C ASN A 52 -7.15 -1.41 -5.14
N LYS A 53 -7.44 -0.11 -4.96
CA LYS A 53 -7.66 0.79 -6.09
C LYS A 53 -6.40 0.99 -6.93
N GLY A 54 -5.23 1.06 -6.31
CA GLY A 54 -3.96 1.15 -7.01
C GLY A 54 -3.61 -0.14 -7.77
N LYS A 55 -4.01 -1.31 -7.24
CA LYS A 55 -3.91 -2.58 -7.97
C LYS A 55 -4.78 -2.59 -9.22
N GLU A 56 -6.03 -2.16 -9.13
CA GLU A 56 -6.94 -2.02 -10.29
C GLU A 56 -6.37 -1.09 -11.38
N LEU A 57 -5.61 -0.07 -10.96
CA LEU A 57 -5.01 0.92 -11.84
C LEU A 57 -3.59 0.54 -12.31
N GLY A 58 -3.10 -0.66 -11.96
CA GLY A 58 -1.75 -1.12 -12.33
C GLY A 58 -0.60 -0.39 -11.62
N VAL A 59 -0.91 0.45 -10.63
CA VAL A 59 0.07 1.19 -9.82
C VAL A 59 0.71 0.28 -8.77
N PHE A 60 -0.05 -0.71 -8.27
CA PHE A 60 0.46 -1.74 -7.38
C PHE A 60 0.28 -3.12 -8.00
N GLU A 61 1.14 -4.04 -7.63
CA GLU A 61 1.00 -5.46 -7.98
C GLU A 61 1.23 -6.34 -6.76
N ILE A 62 0.72 -7.57 -6.82
CA ILE A 62 1.00 -8.59 -5.82
C ILE A 62 2.31 -9.27 -6.24
N LYS A 63 3.36 -9.13 -5.43
CA LYS A 63 4.65 -9.77 -5.67
C LYS A 63 4.63 -11.23 -5.21
N GLU A 64 4.00 -11.48 -4.06
CA GLU A 64 4.02 -12.79 -3.41
C GLU A 64 2.85 -12.88 -2.42
N ILE A 65 2.40 -14.11 -2.16
CA ILE A 65 1.53 -14.43 -1.02
C ILE A 65 2.35 -15.30 -0.07
N LYS A 66 2.75 -14.73 1.07
CA LYS A 66 3.54 -15.43 2.09
C LYS A 66 2.62 -16.11 3.09
N LYS A 67 2.76 -17.42 3.26
CA LYS A 67 2.14 -18.16 4.36
C LYS A 67 3.04 -18.02 5.57
N VAL A 68 2.51 -17.46 6.64
CA VAL A 68 3.20 -17.33 7.93
C VAL A 68 2.55 -18.31 8.88
N GLU A 69 3.30 -19.35 9.23
CA GLU A 69 2.90 -20.28 10.28
C GLU A 69 3.06 -19.61 11.65
N GLY A 70 2.13 -19.85 12.56
CA GLY A 70 2.18 -19.33 13.92
C GLY A 70 0.97 -19.72 14.76
N ASP A 71 1.11 -19.62 16.08
CA ASP A 71 0.03 -19.89 17.04
C ASP A 71 -0.91 -18.68 17.14
N PHE A 72 -1.74 -18.49 16.11
CA PHE A 72 -2.79 -17.49 16.17
C PHE A 72 -4.04 -18.12 16.80
N SER A 73 -4.80 -17.33 17.55
CA SER A 73 -6.02 -17.77 18.24
C SER A 73 -7.14 -18.26 17.30
N TRP A 74 -6.93 -18.23 15.98
CA TRP A 74 -7.91 -18.55 14.93
C TRP A 74 -7.36 -19.48 13.84
N GLY A 75 -6.17 -20.06 14.02
CA GLY A 75 -5.55 -20.98 13.05
C GLY A 75 -4.03 -20.95 13.07
N SER A 76 -3.41 -21.97 12.46
CA SER A 76 -1.95 -22.16 12.45
C SER A 76 -1.23 -21.42 11.33
N VAL A 77 -1.95 -20.84 10.37
CA VAL A 77 -1.37 -20.20 9.17
C VAL A 77 -2.11 -18.91 8.82
N VAL A 78 -1.36 -17.84 8.60
CA VAL A 78 -1.87 -16.56 8.09
C VAL A 78 -1.23 -16.24 6.74
N GLU A 79 -2.06 -15.88 5.76
CA GLU A 79 -1.57 -15.41 4.46
C GLU A 79 -1.31 -13.90 4.48
N ARG A 80 -0.12 -13.49 4.05
CA ARG A 80 0.25 -12.10 3.86
C ARG A 80 0.46 -11.82 2.38
N ILE A 81 -0.39 -10.97 1.84
CA ILE A 81 -0.25 -10.44 0.49
C ILE A 81 0.85 -9.38 0.51
N MET A 82 1.94 -9.64 -0.20
CA MET A 82 3.06 -8.72 -0.37
C MET A 82 2.81 -7.86 -1.61
N TYR A 83 2.68 -6.55 -1.40
CA TYR A 83 2.50 -5.58 -2.45
C TYR A 83 3.86 -5.04 -2.93
N GLY A 84 3.96 -4.74 -4.21
CA GLY A 84 5.07 -4.01 -4.82
C GLY A 84 4.57 -2.95 -5.79
N LEU A 85 5.51 -2.21 -6.38
CA LEU A 85 5.19 -1.26 -7.45
C LEU A 85 4.82 -2.01 -8.74
N GLY A 86 3.67 -1.63 -9.31
CA GLY A 86 3.26 -2.06 -10.64
C GLY A 86 3.81 -1.17 -11.74
N LYS A 87 3.53 -1.52 -13.00
CA LYS A 87 4.07 -0.84 -14.19
C LYS A 87 3.67 0.63 -14.31
N GLU A 88 2.51 0.99 -13.76
CA GLU A 88 1.98 2.36 -13.82
C GLU A 88 2.44 3.23 -12.63
N ALA A 89 3.26 2.68 -11.74
CA ALA A 89 3.82 3.44 -10.62
C ALA A 89 4.79 4.52 -11.10
N LYS A 90 4.68 5.72 -10.53
CA LYS A 90 5.55 6.87 -10.83
C LYS A 90 6.17 7.42 -9.54
N PRO A 91 7.10 6.67 -8.91
CA PRO A 91 7.80 7.14 -7.71
C PRO A 91 8.68 8.35 -8.05
N LYS A 92 8.84 9.25 -7.09
CA LYS A 92 9.66 10.47 -7.24
C LYS A 92 11.08 10.29 -6.69
N GLY A 93 11.27 9.41 -5.71
CA GLY A 93 12.58 9.08 -5.14
C GLY A 93 12.94 9.91 -3.93
#